data_AF-A0A447JFG0-F1
#
_entry.id   AF-A0A447JFG0-F1
#
_cell.length_a   1.000
_cell.length_b   1.000
_cell.length_c   1.000
_cell.angle_alpha   90.00
_cell.angle_beta   90.00
_cell.angle_gamma   90.00
#
_symmetry.space_group_name_H-M   'P 1'
#
loop_
_entity.id
_entity.type
_entity.pdbx_description
1 polymer ?
#
loop_
_entity_poly.entity_id
_entity_poly.type
_entity_poly.pdbx_seq_one_letter_code
_entity_poly.pdbx_strand_id
1 'polypeptide(L)'
;MISLEDASLTKKGIVKLSSATDSDSEALAATPKAVKTVMGEVRTKASLDSPAFTGTPTTPTPPGDAKGLQTTNAEFVRKLIAALVGSVLEPLDTLQELADALGNDPNFATTVLNKLAGKQPLDETLTALSGKSVDGLIEYVGLRETISRAADALQKSQNGGDIPDKDLFVRRIGAARAFDGAVIEVMGVRGAMTIRVTTPTTTSGGGVASAQFTYIDNGDGYSPGWRRDYNTVNQPSAGEMGALSVNGGRLNGSLGIGTDNALGGNSIVFGDNDTGFKWHSDGVLGIYANNAQVGYIDISGYTCWQIFALLVSCVPATEKH
;
A
#
# COMPACT_ATOMS: atom_id res chain seq x y z
N MET A 1 146.45 -48.74 24.97
CA MET A 1 145.31 -47.98 24.43
C MET A 1 144.19 -48.05 25.47
N ILE A 2 143.53 -46.93 25.78
CA ILE A 2 142.36 -46.92 26.66
C ILE A 2 141.15 -46.69 25.77
N SER A 3 140.12 -47.55 25.89
CA SER A 3 138.85 -47.35 25.20
C SER A 3 137.99 -46.35 25.95
N LEU A 4 137.28 -45.49 25.22
CA LEU A 4 136.15 -44.74 25.75
C LEU A 4 134.89 -45.46 25.26
N GLU A 5 134.04 -45.86 26.19
CA GLU A 5 132.79 -46.58 25.89
C GLU A 5 131.59 -45.63 26.05
N ASP A 6 130.50 -45.93 25.34
CA ASP A 6 129.26 -45.18 25.47
C ASP A 6 128.59 -45.39 26.83
N ALA A 7 127.82 -44.42 27.29
CA ALA A 7 127.08 -44.51 28.54
C ALA A 7 125.91 -45.48 28.42
N SER A 8 125.70 -46.28 29.46
CA SER A 8 124.52 -47.12 29.63
C SER A 8 123.86 -46.86 30.99
N LEU A 9 122.69 -47.45 31.22
CA LEU A 9 121.98 -47.34 32.50
C LEU A 9 122.78 -47.88 33.70
N THR A 10 123.82 -48.70 33.46
CA THR A 10 124.64 -49.34 34.51
C THR A 10 126.12 -48.98 34.47
N LYS A 11 126.63 -48.41 33.36
CA LYS A 11 128.04 -48.05 33.18
C LYS A 11 128.18 -46.60 32.71
N LYS A 12 129.00 -45.82 33.41
CA LYS A 12 129.37 -44.46 33.00
C LYS A 12 130.20 -44.50 31.71
N GLY A 13 129.86 -43.64 30.77
CA GLY A 13 130.51 -43.50 29.47
C GLY A 13 130.17 -42.16 28.83
N ILE A 14 130.32 -42.05 27.51
CA ILE A 14 129.98 -40.85 26.74
C ILE A 14 128.58 -41.01 26.10
N VAL A 15 127.82 -39.91 25.96
CA VAL A 15 126.51 -39.94 25.30
C VAL A 15 126.30 -38.68 24.47
N LYS A 16 125.61 -38.83 23.33
CA LYS A 16 125.28 -37.73 22.42
C LYS A 16 123.89 -37.16 22.77
N LEU A 17 123.74 -35.84 22.69
CA LEU A 17 122.49 -35.17 23.09
C LEU A 17 121.53 -34.97 21.89
N SER A 18 120.23 -35.13 22.12
CA SER A 18 119.14 -34.84 21.16
C SER A 18 118.21 -33.76 21.70
N SER A 19 117.73 -32.88 20.82
CA SER A 19 116.74 -31.84 21.16
C SER A 19 115.41 -31.99 20.40
N ALA A 20 115.21 -33.13 19.74
CA ALA A 20 113.91 -33.52 19.20
C ALA A 20 112.96 -33.88 20.36
N THR A 21 111.68 -33.54 20.21
CA THR A 21 110.62 -33.72 21.23
C THR A 21 109.91 -35.08 21.11
N ASP A 22 110.28 -35.82 20.07
CA ASP A 22 109.71 -37.01 19.45
C ASP A 22 110.84 -38.01 19.13
N SER A 23 111.89 -38.04 19.96
CA SER A 23 113.11 -38.79 19.70
C SER A 23 113.08 -40.19 20.32
N ASP A 24 112.79 -41.21 19.51
CA ASP A 24 112.68 -42.63 19.93
C ASP A 24 114.03 -43.30 20.28
N SER A 25 115.12 -42.54 20.44
CA SER A 25 116.49 -43.08 20.48
C SER A 25 117.05 -43.20 21.90
N GLU A 26 117.09 -44.43 22.42
CA GLU A 26 117.67 -44.74 23.75
C GLU A 26 119.18 -44.43 23.86
N ALA A 27 119.89 -44.33 22.73
CA ALA A 27 121.31 -43.97 22.68
C ALA A 27 121.57 -42.45 22.77
N LEU A 28 120.52 -41.62 22.79
CA LEU A 28 120.63 -40.15 22.83
C LEU A 28 119.93 -39.59 24.07
N ALA A 29 120.64 -38.77 24.86
CA ALA A 29 120.00 -38.10 26.00
C ALA A 29 119.24 -36.85 25.54
N ALA A 30 117.97 -36.74 25.94
CA ALA A 30 117.13 -35.58 25.65
C ALA A 30 117.65 -34.32 26.36
N THR A 31 117.70 -33.18 25.66
CA THR A 31 118.08 -31.90 26.28
C THR A 31 116.92 -31.30 27.09
N PRO A 32 117.23 -30.44 28.09
CA PRO A 32 116.20 -29.68 28.81
C PRO A 32 115.31 -28.81 27.90
N LYS A 33 115.75 -28.47 26.68
CA LYS A 33 114.94 -27.76 25.69
C LYS A 33 113.77 -28.62 25.22
N ALA A 34 114.02 -29.88 24.84
CA ALA A 34 112.97 -30.80 24.41
C ALA A 34 111.96 -31.07 25.54
N VAL A 35 112.46 -31.43 26.73
CA VAL A 35 111.63 -31.74 27.90
C VAL A 35 110.76 -30.54 28.31
N LYS A 36 111.28 -29.30 28.25
CA LYS A 36 110.51 -28.09 28.56
C LYS A 36 109.40 -27.83 27.55
N THR A 37 109.62 -28.08 26.26
CA THR A 37 108.58 -27.93 25.22
C THR A 37 107.43 -28.91 25.47
N VAL A 38 107.73 -30.21 25.61
CA VAL A 38 106.72 -31.26 25.86
C VAL A 38 105.91 -30.96 27.13
N MET A 39 106.59 -30.60 28.23
CA MET A 39 105.90 -30.27 29.49
C MET A 39 105.09 -28.95 29.41
N GLY A 40 105.40 -28.08 28.46
CA GLY A 40 104.59 -26.91 28.14
C GLY A 40 103.25 -27.29 27.52
N GLU A 41 103.26 -28.17 26.51
CA GLU A 41 102.05 -28.61 25.81
C GLU A 41 101.15 -29.49 26.67
N VAL A 42 101.71 -30.44 27.43
CA VAL A 42 100.95 -31.32 28.34
C VAL A 42 100.11 -30.52 29.33
N ARG A 43 100.62 -29.38 29.83
CA ARG A 43 99.91 -28.48 30.76
C ARG A 43 98.72 -27.72 30.15
N THR A 44 98.52 -27.81 28.84
CA THR A 44 97.37 -27.20 28.12
C THR A 44 96.29 -28.20 27.73
N LYS A 45 96.48 -29.50 28.02
CA LYS A 45 95.47 -30.54 27.78
C LYS A 45 94.60 -30.73 29.03
N ALA A 46 93.35 -31.13 28.83
CA ALA A 46 92.49 -31.57 29.91
C ALA A 46 92.95 -32.95 30.44
N SER A 47 92.59 -33.28 31.69
CA SER A 47 92.74 -34.62 32.24
C SER A 47 92.05 -35.65 31.34
N LEU A 48 92.71 -36.79 31.09
CA LEU A 48 92.13 -37.86 30.25
C LEU A 48 90.93 -38.51 30.95
N ASP A 49 91.08 -38.82 32.24
CA ASP A 49 90.01 -39.32 33.10
C ASP A 49 89.21 -38.15 33.70
N SER A 50 87.88 -38.23 33.57
CA SER A 50 86.90 -37.28 34.15
C SER A 50 87.23 -35.78 33.97
N PRO A 51 87.46 -35.29 32.73
CA PRO A 51 87.68 -33.87 32.48
C PRO A 51 86.47 -33.02 32.90
N ALA A 52 86.72 -32.03 33.77
CA ALA A 52 85.72 -31.04 34.15
C ALA A 52 85.55 -29.97 33.04
N PHE A 53 84.57 -30.15 32.16
CA PHE A 53 84.23 -29.15 31.15
C PHE A 53 83.56 -27.93 31.78
N THR A 54 83.92 -26.73 31.33
CA THR A 54 83.35 -25.46 31.80
C THR A 54 83.02 -24.53 30.62
N GLY A 55 82.16 -23.54 30.83
CA GLY A 55 81.60 -22.72 29.76
C GLY A 55 80.60 -23.51 28.91
N THR A 56 80.59 -23.27 27.59
CA THR A 56 79.72 -23.97 26.63
C THR A 56 80.56 -24.89 25.73
N PRO A 57 80.94 -26.10 26.20
CA PRO A 57 81.71 -27.04 25.38
C PRO A 57 80.87 -27.50 24.18
N THR A 58 81.35 -27.23 22.97
CA THR A 58 80.72 -27.72 21.74
C THR A 58 81.26 -29.09 21.38
N THR A 59 80.37 -30.05 21.15
CA THR A 59 80.69 -31.36 20.57
C THR A 59 79.96 -31.52 19.24
N PRO A 60 80.57 -32.17 18.23
CA PRO A 60 79.87 -32.50 16.99
C PRO A 60 78.60 -33.32 17.32
N THR A 61 77.45 -32.89 16.80
CA THR A 61 76.17 -33.59 17.01
C THR A 61 76.27 -35.03 16.51
N PRO A 62 76.10 -36.04 17.38
CA PRO A 62 76.16 -37.43 16.95
C PRO A 62 75.10 -37.73 15.89
N PRO A 63 75.35 -38.67 14.95
CA PRO A 63 74.31 -39.15 14.06
C PRO A 63 73.19 -39.81 14.89
N GLY A 64 71.93 -39.73 14.43
CA GLY A 64 70.75 -40.05 15.24
C GLY A 64 70.65 -41.50 15.73
N ASP A 65 71.49 -42.38 15.20
CA ASP A 65 71.62 -43.80 15.51
C ASP A 65 72.85 -44.15 16.38
N ALA A 66 73.56 -43.14 16.91
CA ALA A 66 74.73 -43.30 17.77
C ALA A 66 74.44 -44.15 19.02
N LYS A 67 75.30 -45.15 19.26
CA LYS A 67 75.15 -46.20 20.29
C LYS A 67 76.43 -46.45 21.11
N GLY A 68 77.44 -45.61 20.97
CA GLY A 68 78.71 -45.71 21.70
C GLY A 68 78.79 -44.72 22.87
N LEU A 69 79.99 -44.55 23.41
CA LEU A 69 80.29 -43.58 24.48
C LEU A 69 80.49 -42.15 23.93
N GLN A 70 79.73 -41.73 22.93
CA GLN A 70 79.79 -40.37 22.39
C GLN A 70 79.15 -39.36 23.36
N THR A 71 79.78 -38.20 23.54
CA THR A 71 79.19 -37.08 24.29
C THR A 71 77.97 -36.52 23.53
N THR A 72 76.78 -36.81 24.04
CA THR A 72 75.52 -36.29 23.50
C THR A 72 75.37 -34.79 23.77
N ASN A 73 74.65 -34.10 22.88
CA ASN A 73 74.39 -32.66 22.98
C ASN A 73 72.89 -32.34 22.90
N ALA A 74 72.52 -31.09 23.14
CA ALA A 74 71.12 -30.67 23.21
C ALA A 74 70.35 -30.84 21.88
N GLU A 75 71.03 -30.75 20.73
CA GLU A 75 70.41 -30.99 19.42
C GLU A 75 70.02 -32.46 19.26
N PHE A 76 70.95 -33.38 19.56
CA PHE A 76 70.71 -34.82 19.55
C PHE A 76 69.57 -35.22 20.50
N VAL A 77 69.57 -34.70 21.74
CA VAL A 77 68.50 -34.99 22.72
C VAL A 77 67.14 -34.46 22.25
N ARG A 78 67.05 -33.22 21.74
CA ARG A 78 65.78 -32.68 21.21
C ARG A 78 65.29 -33.43 19.97
N LYS A 79 66.20 -33.92 19.12
CA LYS A 79 65.89 -34.73 17.94
C LYS A 79 65.34 -36.11 18.30
N LEU A 80 65.92 -36.78 19.31
CA LEU A 80 65.38 -38.03 19.83
C LEU A 80 64.04 -37.85 20.56
N ILE A 81 63.88 -36.75 21.32
CA ILE A 81 62.60 -36.40 21.94
C ILE A 81 61.51 -36.21 20.88
N ALA A 82 61.73 -35.35 19.87
CA ALA A 82 60.73 -35.11 18.83
C ALA A 82 60.37 -36.37 18.01
N ALA A 83 61.32 -37.31 17.88
CA ALA A 83 61.09 -38.60 17.24
C ALA A 83 60.35 -39.64 18.12
N LEU A 84 60.36 -39.46 19.45
CA LEU A 84 59.69 -40.37 20.40
C LEU A 84 58.20 -40.05 20.58
N VAL A 85 57.82 -38.76 20.50
CA VAL A 85 56.53 -38.23 20.96
C VAL A 85 55.88 -37.30 19.92
N GLY A 86 55.72 -37.79 18.69
CA GLY A 86 54.90 -37.16 17.63
C GLY A 86 55.33 -35.76 17.17
N SER A 87 56.46 -35.25 17.68
CA SER A 87 56.96 -33.87 17.57
C SER A 87 56.33 -32.79 18.47
N VAL A 88 55.62 -33.14 19.56
CA VAL A 88 55.48 -32.28 20.80
C VAL A 88 56.48 -33.09 21.76
N LEU A 89 56.78 -32.73 23.02
CA LEU A 89 56.87 -33.72 24.13
C LEU A 89 55.66 -34.60 24.65
N GLU A 90 54.33 -34.34 24.63
CA GLU A 90 53.33 -34.60 23.53
C GLU A 90 52.18 -33.52 23.33
N PRO A 91 52.57 -32.29 22.94
CA PRO A 91 51.71 -31.11 21.68
C PRO A 91 50.84 -31.67 20.57
N LEU A 92 50.68 -32.99 20.44
CA LEU A 92 49.71 -33.57 19.54
C LEU A 92 48.75 -34.49 20.25
N ASP A 93 49.18 -35.45 21.08
CA ASP A 93 48.26 -36.38 21.77
C ASP A 93 47.20 -35.61 22.59
N THR A 94 47.65 -34.68 23.45
CA THR A 94 46.74 -33.83 24.25
C THR A 94 45.95 -32.79 23.46
N LEU A 95 46.40 -32.38 22.28
CA LEU A 95 45.63 -31.47 21.40
C LEU A 95 44.68 -32.25 20.47
N GLN A 96 44.99 -33.50 20.16
CA GLN A 96 44.19 -34.44 19.39
C GLN A 96 43.05 -34.99 20.26
N GLU A 97 43.32 -35.37 21.51
CA GLU A 97 42.28 -35.66 22.52
C GLU A 97 41.31 -34.48 22.68
N LEU A 98 41.82 -33.24 22.77
CA LEU A 98 40.98 -32.04 22.82
C LEU A 98 40.24 -31.79 21.50
N ALA A 99 40.86 -32.01 20.34
CA ALA A 99 40.20 -31.88 19.06
C ALA A 99 39.09 -32.92 18.89
N ASP A 100 39.35 -34.20 19.14
CA ASP A 100 38.40 -35.32 19.10
C ASP A 100 37.24 -35.13 20.10
N ALA A 101 37.52 -34.68 21.32
CA ALA A 101 36.49 -34.34 22.31
C ALA A 101 35.60 -33.16 21.87
N LEU A 102 36.11 -32.28 20.99
CA LEU A 102 35.38 -31.22 20.31
C LEU A 102 34.90 -31.64 18.89
N GLY A 103 35.06 -32.91 18.51
CA GLY A 103 34.58 -33.51 17.25
C GLY A 103 35.43 -33.22 16.01
N ASN A 104 36.70 -32.85 16.18
CA ASN A 104 37.60 -32.26 15.17
C ASN A 104 36.97 -31.08 14.41
N ASP A 105 36.01 -30.37 15.01
CA ASP A 105 35.25 -29.34 14.32
C ASP A 105 36.10 -28.05 14.19
N PRO A 106 36.59 -27.68 12.99
CA PRO A 106 37.38 -26.47 12.79
C PRO A 106 36.55 -25.19 13.00
N ASN A 107 35.22 -25.36 13.12
CA ASN A 107 34.23 -24.34 13.37
C ASN A 107 33.52 -24.58 14.71
N PHE A 108 34.08 -25.34 15.67
CA PHE A 108 33.40 -25.76 16.91
C PHE A 108 32.59 -24.65 17.59
N ALA A 109 33.18 -23.47 17.76
CA ALA A 109 32.50 -22.31 18.32
C ALA A 109 31.29 -21.89 17.48
N THR A 110 31.44 -21.76 16.16
CA THR A 110 30.36 -21.49 15.19
C THR A 110 29.29 -22.57 15.20
N THR A 111 29.67 -23.85 15.31
CA THR A 111 28.74 -24.98 15.36
C THR A 111 27.93 -24.99 16.65
N VAL A 112 28.56 -24.74 17.80
CA VAL A 112 27.88 -24.58 19.09
C VAL A 112 26.98 -23.35 19.07
N LEU A 113 27.46 -22.22 18.54
CA LEU A 113 26.68 -20.99 18.39
C LEU A 113 25.49 -21.19 17.44
N ASN A 114 25.62 -21.92 16.34
CA ASN A 114 24.49 -22.26 15.46
C ASN A 114 23.48 -23.20 16.15
N LYS A 115 23.97 -24.19 16.91
CA LYS A 115 23.12 -25.08 17.75
C LYS A 115 22.40 -24.32 18.88
N LEU A 116 22.94 -23.19 19.32
CA LEU A 116 22.34 -22.26 20.31
C LEU A 116 21.45 -21.18 19.66
N ALA A 117 21.78 -20.69 18.46
CA ALA A 117 20.97 -19.71 17.72
C ALA A 117 19.68 -20.34 17.17
N GLY A 118 19.68 -21.65 16.92
CA GLY A 118 18.47 -22.45 16.74
C GLY A 118 17.70 -22.74 18.03
N LYS A 119 18.09 -22.19 19.18
CA LYS A 119 17.31 -22.23 20.42
C LYS A 119 16.50 -20.96 20.59
N GLN A 120 15.32 -21.17 21.13
CA GLN A 120 14.38 -20.15 21.49
C GLN A 120 14.77 -19.44 22.79
N PRO A 121 14.63 -18.10 22.89
CA PRO A 121 14.69 -17.40 24.17
C PRO A 121 13.65 -17.92 25.16
N LEU A 122 13.99 -17.88 26.46
CA LEU A 122 13.16 -18.36 27.57
C LEU A 122 12.01 -17.38 27.93
N ASP A 123 11.30 -16.90 26.92
CA ASP A 123 10.08 -16.11 27.05
C ASP A 123 8.86 -16.99 26.75
N GLU A 124 7.88 -17.02 27.64
CA GLU A 124 6.72 -17.91 27.54
C GLU A 124 5.82 -17.60 26.34
N THR A 125 5.68 -16.32 25.97
CA THR A 125 4.86 -15.89 24.83
C THR A 125 5.53 -16.27 23.52
N LEU A 126 6.82 -15.97 23.39
CA LEU A 126 7.60 -16.34 22.22
C LEU A 126 7.65 -17.87 22.08
N THR A 127 7.82 -18.60 23.18
CA THR A 127 7.79 -20.08 23.24
C THR A 127 6.45 -20.66 22.81
N ALA A 128 5.33 -20.00 23.15
CA ALA A 128 4.03 -20.39 22.62
C ALA A 128 3.90 -20.10 21.11
N LEU A 129 4.52 -19.04 20.58
CA LEU A 129 4.36 -18.59 19.20
C LEU A 129 5.18 -19.37 18.16
N SER A 130 6.44 -19.71 18.45
CA SER A 130 7.40 -20.29 17.46
C SER A 130 6.95 -21.61 16.82
N GLY A 131 6.30 -22.48 17.58
CA GLY A 131 5.87 -23.81 17.14
C GLY A 131 4.52 -23.82 16.43
N LYS A 132 3.89 -22.65 16.22
CA LYS A 132 2.52 -22.56 15.68
C LYS A 132 2.51 -22.37 14.17
N SER A 133 1.62 -23.11 13.51
CA SER A 133 1.17 -22.81 12.15
C SER A 133 0.41 -21.48 12.11
N VAL A 134 0.14 -20.94 10.92
CA VAL A 134 -0.66 -19.72 10.73
C VAL A 134 -2.03 -19.83 11.42
N ASP A 135 -2.72 -20.96 11.30
CA ASP A 135 -3.95 -21.26 12.05
C ASP A 135 -3.74 -21.26 13.57
N GLY A 136 -2.67 -21.90 14.05
CA GLY A 136 -2.35 -21.95 15.48
C GLY A 136 -2.01 -20.59 16.09
N LEU A 137 -1.46 -19.67 15.29
CA LEU A 137 -1.21 -18.27 15.64
C LEU A 137 -2.52 -17.47 15.68
N ILE A 138 -3.36 -17.60 14.64
CA ILE A 138 -4.70 -16.98 14.57
C ILE A 138 -5.55 -17.38 15.79
N GLU A 139 -5.45 -18.65 16.21
CA GLU A 139 -6.16 -19.16 17.38
C GLU A 139 -5.57 -18.65 18.70
N TYR A 140 -4.24 -18.65 18.85
CA TYR A 140 -3.55 -18.17 20.06
C TYR A 140 -3.77 -16.67 20.34
N VAL A 141 -3.85 -15.85 19.29
CA VAL A 141 -4.14 -14.41 19.40
C VAL A 141 -5.66 -14.12 19.41
N GLY A 142 -6.51 -15.15 19.39
CA GLY A 142 -7.97 -15.01 19.43
C GLY A 142 -8.59 -14.42 18.16
N LEU A 143 -7.84 -14.34 17.06
CA LEU A 143 -8.25 -13.69 15.81
C LEU A 143 -9.23 -14.51 14.97
N ARG A 144 -9.44 -15.80 15.28
CA ARG A 144 -10.30 -16.70 14.47
C ARG A 144 -11.71 -16.14 14.29
N GLU A 145 -12.36 -15.69 15.37
CA GLU A 145 -13.70 -15.10 15.29
C GLU A 145 -13.70 -13.75 14.57
N THR A 146 -12.68 -12.91 14.80
CA THR A 146 -12.51 -11.62 14.12
C THR A 146 -12.39 -11.79 12.60
N ILE A 147 -11.67 -12.81 12.13
CA ILE A 147 -11.53 -13.13 10.70
C ILE A 147 -12.87 -13.60 10.12
N SER A 148 -13.60 -14.48 10.79
CA SER A 148 -14.95 -14.89 10.34
C SER A 148 -15.92 -13.71 10.26
N ARG A 149 -16.00 -12.89 11.33
CA ARG A 149 -16.84 -11.68 11.36
C ARG A 149 -16.45 -10.64 10.30
N ALA A 150 -15.18 -10.60 9.89
CA ALA A 150 -14.70 -9.71 8.83
C ALA A 150 -14.98 -10.25 7.42
N ALA A 151 -15.08 -11.56 7.23
CA ALA A 151 -15.45 -12.16 5.94
C ALA A 151 -16.92 -11.89 5.57
N ASP A 152 -17.81 -11.88 6.58
CA ASP A 152 -19.24 -11.56 6.44
C ASP A 152 -19.55 -10.04 6.51
N ALA A 153 -18.52 -9.19 6.60
CA ALA A 153 -18.68 -7.74 6.75
C ALA A 153 -18.83 -7.00 5.40
N LEU A 154 -19.61 -5.92 5.40
CA LEU A 154 -19.88 -5.13 4.19
C LEU A 154 -18.61 -4.55 3.55
N GLN A 155 -18.39 -4.89 2.28
CA GLN A 155 -17.19 -4.51 1.54
C GLN A 155 -17.27 -3.05 1.09
N LYS A 156 -16.55 -2.16 1.79
CA LYS A 156 -16.49 -0.72 1.49
C LYS A 156 -16.17 -0.41 0.02
N SER A 157 -15.31 -1.19 -0.62
CA SER A 157 -14.96 -1.07 -2.04
C SER A 157 -16.10 -1.38 -3.01
N GLN A 158 -17.11 -2.15 -2.59
CA GLN A 158 -18.30 -2.48 -3.39
C GLN A 158 -19.47 -1.50 -3.16
N ASN A 159 -19.38 -0.58 -2.19
CA ASN A 159 -20.46 0.34 -1.81
C ASN A 159 -21.82 -0.36 -1.58
N GLY A 160 -21.81 -1.56 -0.99
CA GLY A 160 -23.02 -2.37 -0.76
C GLY A 160 -23.45 -3.24 -1.94
N GLY A 161 -22.65 -3.34 -3.01
CA GLY A 161 -22.87 -4.28 -4.12
C GLY A 161 -23.04 -5.73 -3.65
N ASP A 162 -22.28 -6.10 -2.62
CA ASP A 162 -22.24 -7.37 -1.89
C ASP A 162 -23.51 -7.70 -1.07
N ILE A 163 -24.38 -6.73 -0.79
CA ILE A 163 -25.64 -6.94 -0.06
C ILE A 163 -26.59 -7.81 -0.93
N PRO A 164 -26.97 -9.04 -0.52
CA PRO A 164 -27.76 -9.92 -1.38
C PRO A 164 -29.20 -9.43 -1.62
N ASP A 165 -29.87 -8.97 -0.56
CA ASP A 165 -31.19 -8.33 -0.62
C ASP A 165 -31.07 -6.90 -0.10
N LYS A 166 -30.95 -5.95 -1.04
CA LYS A 166 -30.81 -4.52 -0.76
C LYS A 166 -32.09 -3.90 -0.19
N ASP A 167 -33.26 -4.46 -0.51
CA ASP A 167 -34.54 -3.95 -0.01
C ASP A 167 -34.80 -4.39 1.42
N LEU A 168 -34.51 -5.66 1.75
CA LEU A 168 -34.54 -6.15 3.13
C LEU A 168 -33.47 -5.48 4.00
N PHE A 169 -32.28 -5.21 3.46
CA PHE A 169 -31.25 -4.44 4.16
C PHE A 169 -31.72 -3.02 4.50
N VAL A 170 -32.19 -2.26 3.50
CA VAL A 170 -32.71 -0.89 3.69
C VAL A 170 -33.85 -0.85 4.73
N ARG A 171 -34.79 -1.80 4.67
CA ARG A 171 -35.84 -1.96 5.68
C ARG A 171 -35.29 -2.23 7.09
N ARG A 172 -34.28 -3.08 7.23
CA ARG A 172 -33.68 -3.45 8.52
C ARG A 172 -32.89 -2.31 9.17
N ILE A 173 -32.24 -1.45 8.37
CA ILE A 173 -31.49 -0.29 8.90
C ILE A 173 -32.35 0.98 9.06
N GLY A 174 -33.65 0.91 8.75
CA GLY A 174 -34.56 2.07 8.84
C GLY A 174 -34.30 3.16 7.81
N ALA A 175 -33.60 2.85 6.71
CA ALA A 175 -33.32 3.80 5.64
C ALA A 175 -34.46 3.84 4.60
N ALA A 176 -34.49 4.90 3.81
CA ALA A 176 -35.21 4.94 2.54
C ALA A 176 -34.23 4.65 1.39
N ARG A 177 -34.71 4.06 0.29
CA ARG A 177 -33.94 4.08 -0.96
C ARG A 177 -33.93 5.50 -1.51
N ALA A 178 -32.81 5.95 -2.06
CA ALA A 178 -32.83 7.10 -2.95
C ALA A 178 -33.64 6.72 -4.20
N PHE A 179 -34.63 7.53 -4.55
CA PHE A 179 -35.41 7.39 -5.77
C PHE A 179 -34.94 8.42 -6.78
N ASP A 180 -34.54 7.97 -7.97
CA ASP A 180 -34.43 8.80 -9.15
C ASP A 180 -35.69 8.60 -10.00
N GLY A 181 -36.19 9.66 -10.63
CA GLY A 181 -37.50 9.67 -11.30
C GLY A 181 -38.68 9.96 -10.37
N ALA A 182 -39.82 9.30 -10.61
CA ALA A 182 -41.10 9.64 -9.98
C ALA A 182 -41.33 8.91 -8.65
N VAL A 183 -41.78 9.65 -7.63
CA VAL A 183 -42.17 9.11 -6.32
C VAL A 183 -43.67 8.83 -6.31
N ILE A 184 -44.05 7.63 -5.85
CA ILE A 184 -45.46 7.22 -5.69
C ILE A 184 -45.73 6.98 -4.20
N GLU A 185 -46.58 7.83 -3.62
CA GLU A 185 -47.02 7.75 -2.23
C GLU A 185 -48.43 7.14 -2.21
N VAL A 186 -48.59 5.96 -1.61
CA VAL A 186 -49.90 5.29 -1.45
C VAL A 186 -50.32 5.38 0.01
N MET A 187 -51.42 6.09 0.28
CA MET A 187 -51.96 6.34 1.61
C MET A 187 -53.34 5.71 1.73
N GLY A 188 -53.52 4.74 2.62
CA GLY A 188 -54.80 4.05 2.84
C GLY A 188 -54.73 2.55 2.59
N VAL A 189 -55.87 1.96 2.20
CA VAL A 189 -56.07 0.51 2.02
C VAL A 189 -56.81 0.22 0.70
N ARG A 190 -56.91 -1.07 0.31
CA ARG A 190 -57.41 -1.48 -1.02
C ARG A 190 -58.75 -0.88 -1.46
N GLY A 191 -59.66 -0.58 -0.52
CA GLY A 191 -60.98 0.01 -0.79
C GLY A 191 -61.16 1.45 -0.30
N ALA A 192 -60.08 2.16 0.04
CA ALA A 192 -60.07 3.60 0.31
C ALA A 192 -58.61 4.07 0.33
N MET A 193 -58.14 4.75 -0.72
CA MET A 193 -56.76 5.22 -0.85
C MET A 193 -56.62 6.55 -1.59
N THR A 194 -55.61 7.32 -1.19
CA THR A 194 -55.03 8.38 -2.03
C THR A 194 -53.70 7.89 -2.60
N ILE A 195 -53.51 8.00 -3.91
CA ILE A 195 -52.20 7.80 -4.56
C ILE A 195 -51.72 9.16 -5.06
N ARG A 196 -50.59 9.63 -4.55
CA ARG A 196 -49.90 10.83 -5.04
C ARG A 196 -48.68 10.41 -5.84
N VAL A 197 -48.60 10.87 -7.10
CA VAL A 197 -47.46 10.68 -7.99
C VAL A 197 -46.79 12.03 -8.20
N THR A 198 -45.55 12.18 -7.74
CA THR A 198 -44.72 13.38 -7.94
C THR A 198 -43.66 13.05 -8.98
N THR A 199 -43.71 13.72 -10.13
CA THR A 199 -42.78 13.47 -11.24
C THR A 199 -41.43 14.19 -11.04
N PRO A 200 -40.33 13.70 -11.64
CA PRO A 200 -39.05 14.43 -11.63
C PRO A 200 -39.16 15.80 -12.32
N THR A 201 -38.21 16.70 -12.05
CA THR A 201 -38.16 18.04 -12.65
C THR A 201 -37.74 18.06 -14.13
N THR A 202 -37.15 16.97 -14.62
CA THR A 202 -36.72 16.78 -16.01
C THR A 202 -37.13 15.40 -16.54
N THR A 203 -37.10 15.24 -17.86
CA THR A 203 -37.61 14.06 -18.58
C THR A 203 -36.85 13.90 -19.89
N SER A 204 -36.45 12.67 -20.24
CA SER A 204 -35.73 12.35 -21.48
C SER A 204 -36.53 11.47 -22.45
N GLY A 205 -37.67 10.93 -22.01
CA GLY A 205 -38.51 9.98 -22.76
C GLY A 205 -39.92 10.48 -23.07
N GLY A 206 -40.16 11.80 -23.02
CA GLY A 206 -41.48 12.38 -23.30
C GLY A 206 -42.53 12.24 -22.18
N GLY A 207 -42.17 11.66 -21.03
CA GLY A 207 -43.03 11.68 -19.83
C GLY A 207 -43.18 13.09 -19.26
N VAL A 208 -44.26 13.35 -18.52
CA VAL A 208 -44.52 14.67 -17.92
C VAL A 208 -43.52 14.95 -16.78
N ALA A 209 -42.89 16.12 -16.81
CA ALA A 209 -41.99 16.61 -15.76
C ALA A 209 -42.65 17.73 -14.93
N SER A 210 -42.14 17.95 -13.72
CA SER A 210 -42.58 19.01 -12.77
C SER A 210 -44.08 19.02 -12.45
N ALA A 211 -44.77 17.90 -12.63
CA ALA A 211 -46.19 17.73 -12.33
C ALA A 211 -46.42 16.88 -11.06
N GLN A 212 -47.61 17.04 -10.49
CA GLN A 212 -48.15 16.13 -9.49
C GLN A 212 -49.52 15.62 -9.96
N PHE A 213 -49.75 14.33 -9.76
CA PHE A 213 -51.01 13.67 -10.06
C PHE A 213 -51.54 13.01 -8.78
N THR A 214 -52.79 13.29 -8.44
CA THR A 214 -53.44 12.73 -7.25
C THR A 214 -54.66 11.91 -7.68
N TYR A 215 -54.62 10.61 -7.42
CA TYR A 215 -55.77 9.72 -7.46
C TYR A 215 -56.43 9.71 -6.08
N ILE A 216 -57.75 9.84 -6.02
CA ILE A 216 -58.52 9.76 -4.78
C ILE A 216 -59.61 8.71 -4.96
N ASP A 217 -59.62 7.74 -4.06
CA ASP A 217 -60.70 6.77 -3.85
C ASP A 217 -61.04 6.75 -2.35
N ASN A 218 -62.29 7.04 -2.02
CA ASN A 218 -62.78 7.05 -0.63
C ASN A 218 -63.67 5.83 -0.33
N GLY A 219 -63.75 4.86 -1.24
CA GLY A 219 -64.55 3.64 -1.11
C GLY A 219 -65.98 3.75 -1.63
N ASP A 220 -66.81 2.81 -1.19
CA ASP A 220 -68.16 2.58 -1.74
C ASP A 220 -69.01 3.85 -1.77
N GLY A 221 -69.59 4.14 -2.94
CA GLY A 221 -70.41 5.33 -3.18
C GLY A 221 -69.66 6.55 -3.72
N TYR A 222 -68.33 6.55 -3.72
CA TYR A 222 -67.54 7.58 -4.40
C TYR A 222 -67.22 7.21 -5.85
N SER A 223 -67.02 8.22 -6.69
CA SER A 223 -66.46 8.06 -8.05
C SER A 223 -64.96 8.36 -7.98
N PRO A 224 -64.07 7.35 -7.99
CA PRO A 224 -62.64 7.57 -7.86
C PRO A 224 -62.05 8.09 -9.17
N GLY A 225 -60.94 8.84 -9.10
CA GLY A 225 -60.34 9.40 -10.30
C GLY A 225 -59.04 10.15 -10.09
N TRP A 226 -58.26 10.22 -11.18
CA TRP A 226 -57.02 10.98 -11.29
C TRP A 226 -57.28 12.46 -11.51
N ARG A 227 -56.45 13.30 -10.89
CA ARG A 227 -56.42 14.76 -11.05
C ARG A 227 -54.97 15.20 -11.25
N ARG A 228 -54.72 16.23 -12.08
CA ARG A 228 -53.40 16.88 -12.22
C ARG A 228 -53.43 18.18 -11.42
N ASP A 229 -52.47 18.33 -10.50
CA ASP A 229 -52.43 19.46 -9.57
C ASP A 229 -51.66 20.63 -10.20
N TYR A 230 -52.39 21.66 -10.62
CA TYR A 230 -51.84 22.89 -11.20
C TYR A 230 -51.52 23.94 -10.14
N ASN A 231 -50.46 24.72 -10.35
CA ASN A 231 -50.02 25.80 -9.46
C ASN A 231 -49.23 26.86 -10.25
N THR A 232 -48.63 27.84 -9.57
CA THR A 232 -47.89 28.95 -10.19
C THR A 232 -46.65 28.51 -10.98
N VAL A 233 -46.10 27.32 -10.72
CA VAL A 233 -44.94 26.73 -11.42
C VAL A 233 -45.40 25.68 -12.45
N ASN A 234 -46.27 24.75 -12.07
CA ASN A 234 -46.94 23.81 -12.99
C ASN A 234 -48.28 24.41 -13.46
N GLN A 235 -48.21 25.35 -14.40
CA GLN A 235 -49.41 25.95 -15.00
C GLN A 235 -50.00 25.04 -16.08
N PRO A 236 -51.32 25.05 -16.30
CA PRO A 236 -51.93 24.36 -17.44
C PRO A 236 -51.54 25.08 -18.74
N SER A 237 -51.35 24.31 -19.82
CA SER A 237 -51.04 24.90 -21.12
C SER A 237 -52.24 25.67 -21.70
N ALA A 238 -51.96 26.62 -22.61
CA ALA A 238 -53.02 27.35 -23.32
C ALA A 238 -53.99 26.41 -24.07
N GLY A 239 -53.50 25.27 -24.56
CA GLY A 239 -54.33 24.23 -25.18
C GLY A 239 -55.23 23.50 -24.18
N GLU A 240 -54.73 23.16 -23.00
CA GLU A 240 -55.53 22.53 -21.92
C GLU A 240 -56.64 23.47 -21.39
N MET A 241 -56.41 24.78 -21.42
CA MET A 241 -57.37 25.80 -20.95
C MET A 241 -58.27 26.39 -22.05
N GLY A 242 -58.03 26.07 -23.33
CA GLY A 242 -58.70 26.74 -24.46
C GLY A 242 -58.40 28.24 -24.57
N ALA A 243 -57.27 28.71 -24.03
CA ALA A 243 -56.91 30.11 -23.96
C ALA A 243 -56.50 30.68 -25.32
N LEU A 244 -56.88 31.93 -25.60
CA LEU A 244 -56.48 32.63 -26.82
C LEU A 244 -54.97 32.88 -26.84
N SER A 245 -54.33 32.61 -27.99
CA SER A 245 -52.88 32.78 -28.16
C SER A 245 -52.46 34.26 -28.10
N VAL A 246 -51.34 34.53 -27.41
CA VAL A 246 -50.74 35.88 -27.32
C VAL A 246 -50.23 36.40 -28.66
N ASN A 247 -49.98 35.52 -29.64
CA ASN A 247 -49.64 35.88 -31.02
C ASN A 247 -50.90 36.18 -31.86
N GLY A 248 -52.05 36.38 -31.22
CA GLY A 248 -53.36 36.43 -31.85
C GLY A 248 -53.95 35.04 -32.10
N GLY A 249 -55.19 35.03 -32.58
CA GLY A 249 -55.96 33.84 -32.91
C GLY A 249 -57.35 34.21 -33.43
N ARG A 250 -58.14 33.22 -33.85
CA ARG A 250 -59.50 33.41 -34.37
C ARG A 250 -60.54 33.05 -33.32
N LEU A 251 -61.31 34.05 -32.86
CA LEU A 251 -62.56 33.82 -32.16
C LEU A 251 -63.61 33.33 -33.17
N ASN A 252 -64.25 32.20 -32.90
CA ASN A 252 -65.33 31.64 -33.71
C ASN A 252 -66.68 31.92 -33.06
N GLY A 253 -67.05 33.20 -33.02
CA GLY A 253 -68.28 33.67 -32.40
C GLY A 253 -68.24 35.17 -32.10
N SER A 254 -69.34 35.67 -31.56
CA SER A 254 -69.53 37.06 -31.16
C SER A 254 -68.95 37.34 -29.77
N LEU A 255 -68.23 38.46 -29.60
CA LEU A 255 -67.61 38.86 -28.34
C LEU A 255 -68.51 39.80 -27.54
N GLY A 256 -68.73 39.52 -26.26
CA GLY A 256 -69.42 40.42 -25.34
C GLY A 256 -68.47 40.98 -24.28
N ILE A 257 -68.55 42.28 -24.01
CA ILE A 257 -67.74 42.96 -22.99
C ILE A 257 -68.66 43.43 -21.86
N GLY A 258 -68.69 42.66 -20.77
CA GLY A 258 -69.53 42.91 -19.59
C GLY A 258 -70.99 42.44 -19.73
N THR A 259 -71.34 41.80 -20.84
CA THR A 259 -72.71 41.43 -21.25
C THR A 259 -72.66 40.33 -22.30
N ASP A 260 -73.74 39.55 -22.45
CA ASP A 260 -73.90 38.61 -23.57
C ASP A 260 -74.03 39.38 -24.91
N ASN A 261 -73.82 38.71 -26.05
CA ASN A 261 -73.90 39.35 -27.37
C ASN A 261 -75.13 38.85 -28.17
N ALA A 262 -76.17 39.68 -28.22
CA ALA A 262 -77.40 39.42 -28.98
C ALA A 262 -77.30 39.88 -30.45
N LEU A 263 -76.37 40.79 -30.80
CA LEU A 263 -76.11 41.14 -32.21
C LEU A 263 -75.66 39.92 -33.03
N GLY A 264 -74.87 39.04 -32.42
CA GLY A 264 -74.46 37.74 -32.97
C GLY A 264 -73.55 37.78 -34.21
N GLY A 265 -73.04 36.61 -34.59
CA GLY A 265 -72.11 36.46 -35.71
C GLY A 265 -70.75 37.11 -35.42
N ASN A 266 -70.18 37.82 -36.38
CA ASN A 266 -68.91 38.54 -36.22
C ASN A 266 -69.19 39.93 -35.63
N SER A 267 -69.34 40.04 -34.31
CA SER A 267 -69.68 41.28 -33.59
C SER A 267 -68.93 41.44 -32.27
N ILE A 268 -68.87 42.68 -31.77
CA ILE A 268 -68.39 43.06 -30.44
C ILE A 268 -69.45 43.97 -29.81
N VAL A 269 -70.00 43.61 -28.65
CA VAL A 269 -70.93 44.46 -27.88
C VAL A 269 -70.31 44.93 -26.57
N PHE A 270 -70.77 46.08 -26.08
CA PHE A 270 -70.31 46.69 -24.84
C PHE A 270 -71.40 47.57 -24.23
N GLY A 271 -71.56 47.50 -22.90
CA GLY A 271 -72.62 48.19 -22.17
C GLY A 271 -73.86 47.30 -22.00
N ASP A 272 -74.57 47.02 -23.09
CA ASP A 272 -75.71 46.10 -23.15
C ASP A 272 -75.52 45.06 -24.26
N ASN A 273 -76.47 44.14 -24.43
CA ASN A 273 -76.31 42.99 -25.33
C ASN A 273 -76.56 43.29 -26.82
N ASP A 274 -77.03 44.49 -27.17
CA ASP A 274 -77.41 44.86 -28.53
C ASP A 274 -76.87 46.23 -29.01
N THR A 275 -75.95 46.83 -28.25
CA THR A 275 -75.14 48.00 -28.61
C THR A 275 -73.67 47.62 -28.88
N GLY A 276 -73.10 48.08 -29.99
CA GLY A 276 -71.71 47.80 -30.34
C GLY A 276 -71.38 47.87 -31.84
N PHE A 277 -70.50 46.98 -32.30
CA PHE A 277 -70.06 46.90 -33.69
C PHE A 277 -70.30 45.50 -34.29
N LYS A 278 -70.66 45.43 -35.57
CA LYS A 278 -70.97 44.18 -36.28
C LYS A 278 -70.47 44.20 -37.72
N TRP A 279 -69.82 43.14 -38.18
CA TRP A 279 -69.49 42.94 -39.59
C TRP A 279 -70.73 42.48 -40.37
N HIS A 280 -70.98 43.10 -41.54
CA HIS A 280 -72.11 42.76 -42.42
C HIS A 280 -71.68 42.01 -43.68
N SER A 281 -70.65 42.54 -44.34
CA SER A 281 -70.12 42.08 -45.62
C SER A 281 -68.67 42.50 -45.74
N ASP A 282 -67.95 42.01 -46.75
CA ASP A 282 -66.60 42.50 -47.02
C ASP A 282 -66.57 44.04 -47.15
N GLY A 283 -65.54 44.66 -46.58
CA GLY A 283 -65.40 46.11 -46.48
C GLY A 283 -66.39 46.89 -45.61
N VAL A 284 -67.38 46.26 -44.94
CA VAL A 284 -68.46 47.00 -44.22
C VAL A 284 -68.58 46.63 -42.74
N LEU A 285 -68.41 47.65 -41.87
CA LEU A 285 -68.58 47.56 -40.41
C LEU A 285 -69.77 48.42 -39.96
N GLY A 286 -70.80 47.80 -39.39
CA GLY A 286 -71.97 48.48 -38.83
C GLY A 286 -71.78 48.89 -37.37
N ILE A 287 -72.41 50.00 -37.01
CA ILE A 287 -72.49 50.54 -35.64
C ILE A 287 -73.93 50.36 -35.15
N TYR A 288 -74.11 49.80 -33.97
CA TYR A 288 -75.40 49.41 -33.40
C TYR A 288 -75.63 50.04 -32.02
N ALA A 289 -76.90 50.36 -31.73
CA ALA A 289 -77.39 50.67 -30.39
C ALA A 289 -78.84 50.19 -30.24
N ASN A 290 -79.18 49.52 -29.13
CA ASN A 290 -80.52 48.97 -28.89
C ASN A 290 -81.03 48.12 -30.09
N ASN A 291 -80.17 47.25 -30.62
CA ASN A 291 -80.39 46.39 -31.80
C ASN A 291 -80.62 47.14 -33.14
N ALA A 292 -80.67 48.47 -33.13
CA ALA A 292 -80.79 49.28 -34.33
C ALA A 292 -79.41 49.64 -34.89
N GLN A 293 -79.23 49.50 -36.21
CA GLN A 293 -78.02 49.97 -36.88
C GLN A 293 -78.07 51.50 -37.01
N VAL A 294 -77.28 52.20 -36.20
CA VAL A 294 -77.21 53.66 -36.13
C VAL A 294 -76.15 54.27 -37.07
N GLY A 295 -75.28 53.44 -37.65
CA GLY A 295 -74.29 53.88 -38.64
C GLY A 295 -73.53 52.73 -39.29
N TYR A 296 -72.60 53.05 -40.18
CA TYR A 296 -71.61 52.11 -40.72
C TYR A 296 -70.38 52.85 -41.27
N ILE A 297 -69.32 52.08 -41.50
CA ILE A 297 -68.08 52.48 -42.18
C ILE A 297 -67.90 51.55 -43.39
N ASP A 298 -67.59 52.11 -44.55
CA ASP A 298 -67.22 51.36 -45.76
C ASP A 298 -65.95 51.91 -46.46
N ILE A 299 -65.51 51.22 -47.52
CA ILE A 299 -64.28 51.50 -48.28
C ILE A 299 -64.26 52.84 -49.03
N SER A 300 -65.40 53.51 -49.19
CA SER A 300 -65.52 54.87 -49.75
C SER A 300 -65.03 55.94 -48.78
N GLY A 301 -64.93 55.59 -47.48
CA GLY A 301 -64.82 56.52 -46.38
C GLY A 301 -66.12 57.30 -46.14
N TYR A 302 -66.16 58.10 -45.07
CA TYR A 302 -67.24 59.05 -44.90
C TYR A 302 -67.15 60.12 -46.00
N THR A 303 -68.05 60.06 -46.98
CA THR A 303 -68.21 61.16 -47.93
C THR A 303 -68.62 62.43 -47.17
N CYS A 304 -68.26 63.60 -47.68
CA CYS A 304 -68.52 64.89 -47.01
C CYS A 304 -70.02 65.07 -46.63
N TRP A 305 -70.92 64.49 -47.42
CA TRP A 305 -72.37 64.44 -47.16
C TRP A 305 -72.77 63.61 -45.92
N GLN A 306 -72.11 62.47 -45.66
CA GLN A 306 -72.41 61.64 -44.49
C GLN A 306 -71.96 62.31 -43.19
N ILE A 307 -70.83 63.02 -43.21
CA ILE A 307 -70.37 63.85 -42.08
C ILE A 307 -71.38 64.98 -41.79
N PHE A 308 -71.92 65.61 -42.85
CA PHE A 308 -72.91 66.67 -42.72
C PHE A 308 -74.22 66.17 -42.08
N ALA A 309 -74.69 64.97 -42.47
CA ALA A 309 -75.86 64.34 -41.83
C ALA A 309 -75.61 64.07 -40.33
N LEU A 310 -74.44 63.54 -39.97
CA LEU A 310 -74.07 63.26 -38.57
C LEU A 310 -74.06 64.53 -37.70
N LEU A 311 -73.60 65.66 -38.26
CA LEU A 311 -73.61 66.97 -37.59
C LEU A 311 -75.03 67.51 -37.39
N VAL A 312 -75.91 67.38 -38.38
CA VAL A 312 -77.32 67.81 -38.29
C VAL A 312 -78.10 66.98 -37.26
N SER A 313 -77.75 65.70 -37.05
CA SER A 313 -78.33 64.85 -36.00
C SER A 313 -77.92 65.24 -34.57
N CYS A 314 -76.91 66.09 -34.38
CA CYS A 314 -76.33 66.40 -33.07
C CYS A 314 -76.95 67.63 -32.36
N VAL A 315 -78.23 67.90 -32.62
CA VAL A 315 -79.00 68.92 -31.88
C VAL A 315 -79.65 68.26 -30.65
N PRO A 316 -79.33 68.70 -29.41
CA PRO A 316 -79.91 68.10 -28.21
C PRO A 316 -81.42 68.38 -28.14
N ALA A 317 -82.20 67.35 -27.80
CA ALA A 317 -83.67 67.41 -27.75
C ALA A 317 -84.21 68.10 -26.47
N THR A 318 -83.66 69.27 -26.12
CA THR A 318 -83.97 70.00 -24.88
C THR A 318 -84.21 71.50 -25.12
N GLU A 319 -84.97 71.86 -26.14
CA GLU A 319 -85.67 73.15 -26.18
C GLU A 319 -86.95 73.05 -27.04
N LYS A 320 -88.10 73.05 -26.37
CA LYS A 320 -89.44 73.21 -26.98
C LYS A 320 -90.30 74.08 -26.07
N HIS A 321 -90.27 75.39 -26.33
CA HIS A 321 -91.26 76.37 -25.89
C HIS A 321 -91.41 77.44 -26.96
#